data_AF-A0A949TCT5-F1
#
_entry.id   AF-A0A949TCT5-F1
#
_cell.length_a   1.000
_cell.length_b   1.000
_cell.length_c   1.000
_cell.angle_alpha   90.00
_cell.angle_beta   90.00
_cell.angle_gamma   90.00
#
_symmetry.space_group_name_H-M   'P 1'
#
loop_
_entity.id
_entity.type
_entity.pdbx_description
1 polymer ?
#
loop_
_entity_poly.entity_id
_entity_poly.type
_entity_poly.pdbx_seq_one_letter_code
_entity_poly.pdbx_strand_id
1 'polypeptide(L)'
;MLSPAAHISPSDEVYYQTHRLINDIWLIEEARLDRRQLGHVLDGQGDQIDGAPLNAEGDDDGECLRVVRVTVDGRSQFHDGVVVHYWSDQPEAMDLTMPAVAKPADILWHDADDMYTELASYQLNKGFASFLTSKSLCVEEMLHHPRAGAALAQSWQIMQAGLQPIALQQAQVMDLAGPDRVREMTELMQKLFDDMALRDKAEPPVELTSDNYVEVFAQLQRTTGARFPFEIGRAIAAHLADGPNFTVKLRRLSGLCNAVVTRDQAAPLDRMFASMIQVRGMLNDLAAGRTGVQKLMLLANMMVGVFDGGKGIGVNFDPINELMNAGYLPRSRAAIRRRIVAEAKADGGSATSGDLISELSEIDRIGAQIEQIAPSLIGDTELAAVWQERIGRVLTSENMQRVLVRYRQPTERLSLISSLFPMMRSLENRDQLGRILAQLVSMRDISRELTTDPERFMAPVPPLLKFHQRLRGYQFAAESKDAILGGIDEVISEIVERQMDKQREPDDHRPLIELLKLWLPAPISAGGAQELVRAQLAEAIQNPEFFNSFWASFKSERVREQASHALERLLADYQLKTEWQTARAE
;
A
#
# COMPACT_ATOMS: atom_id res chain seq x y z
N MET A 1 -29.30 37.53 -4.50
CA MET A 1 -30.71 37.10 -4.34
C MET A 1 -31.22 36.59 -5.69
N LEU A 2 -31.97 35.48 -5.65
CA LEU A 2 -32.43 34.60 -6.74
C LEU A 2 -31.44 33.50 -7.17
N SER A 3 -31.62 32.34 -6.53
CA SER A 3 -31.08 31.02 -6.89
C SER A 3 -31.89 30.43 -8.06
N PRO A 4 -31.30 29.72 -9.03
CA PRO A 4 -32.07 28.87 -9.93
C PRO A 4 -32.49 27.63 -9.14
N ALA A 5 -33.79 27.48 -8.93
CA ALA A 5 -34.38 26.29 -8.36
C ALA A 5 -34.23 25.14 -9.36
N ALA A 6 -33.41 24.14 -9.02
CA ALA A 6 -33.60 22.80 -9.56
C ALA A 6 -34.99 22.32 -9.16
N HIS A 7 -35.71 21.68 -10.08
CA HIS A 7 -37.04 21.12 -9.81
C HIS A 7 -36.94 20.00 -8.78
N ILE A 8 -37.06 20.37 -7.50
CA ILE A 8 -37.35 19.46 -6.39
C ILE A 8 -38.86 19.20 -6.49
N SER A 9 -39.27 17.94 -6.64
CA SER A 9 -40.69 17.61 -6.52
C SER A 9 -41.13 18.00 -5.10
N PRO A 10 -42.34 18.56 -4.85
CA PRO A 10 -42.78 18.94 -3.51
C PRO A 10 -42.77 17.79 -2.48
N SER A 11 -42.58 16.55 -2.96
CA SER A 11 -42.47 15.32 -2.19
C SER A 11 -41.04 14.96 -1.74
N ASP A 12 -40.00 15.57 -2.30
CA ASP A 12 -38.63 15.12 -2.07
C ASP A 12 -38.09 15.68 -0.75
N GLU A 13 -37.61 14.78 0.10
CA GLU A 13 -36.99 15.12 1.37
C GLU A 13 -35.47 15.25 1.14
N VAL A 14 -34.92 16.41 1.45
CA VAL A 14 -33.48 16.66 1.38
C VAL A 14 -32.93 16.68 2.79
N TYR A 15 -31.96 15.81 3.06
CA TYR A 15 -31.22 15.80 4.31
C TYR A 15 -29.73 15.71 4.04
N TYR A 16 -28.92 15.84 5.09
CA TYR A 16 -27.48 15.80 4.99
C TYR A 16 -26.91 14.73 5.93
N GLN A 17 -25.74 14.23 5.57
CA GLN A 17 -24.96 13.29 6.36
C GLN A 17 -23.58 13.87 6.60
N THR A 18 -23.07 13.78 7.82
CA THR A 18 -21.66 14.02 8.13
C THR A 18 -20.95 12.67 8.15
N HIS A 19 -19.79 12.62 7.50
CA HIS A 19 -18.97 11.44 7.51
C HIS A 19 -17.60 11.83 8.05
N ARG A 20 -17.09 11.01 8.96
CA ARG A 20 -15.75 11.16 9.53
C ARG A 20 -14.87 10.05 9.00
N LEU A 21 -13.63 10.40 8.65
CA LEU A 21 -12.62 9.41 8.29
C LEU A 21 -12.01 8.85 9.58
N ILE A 22 -12.21 7.56 9.84
CA ILE A 22 -11.63 6.86 10.99
C ILE A 22 -10.95 5.61 10.45
N ASN A 23 -9.65 5.47 10.69
CA ASN A 23 -8.84 4.34 10.19
C ASN A 23 -9.04 4.09 8.68
N ASP A 24 -8.94 5.16 7.87
CA ASP A 24 -9.16 5.15 6.41
C ASP A 24 -10.58 4.77 5.94
N ILE A 25 -11.53 4.62 6.86
CA ILE A 25 -12.92 4.28 6.56
C ILE A 25 -13.79 5.50 6.81
N TRP A 26 -14.59 5.89 5.80
CA TRP A 26 -15.60 6.92 5.97
C TRP A 26 -16.81 6.34 6.72
N LEU A 27 -16.91 6.67 8.00
CA LEU A 27 -18.03 6.31 8.85
C LEU A 27 -19.06 7.44 8.83
N ILE A 28 -20.34 7.09 8.71
CA ILE A 28 -21.43 8.04 8.88
C ILE A 28 -21.49 8.36 10.37
N GLU A 29 -21.23 9.62 10.70
CA GLU A 29 -21.21 10.11 12.08
C GLU A 29 -22.62 10.56 12.48
N GLU A 30 -23.24 11.39 11.66
CA GLU A 30 -24.64 11.79 11.81
C GLU A 30 -25.38 11.67 10.48
N ALA A 31 -26.63 11.19 10.55
CA ALA A 31 -27.50 11.01 9.40
C ALA A 31 -28.82 11.76 9.58
N ARG A 32 -29.44 12.16 8.46
CA ARG A 32 -30.72 12.90 8.42
C ARG A 32 -30.67 14.27 9.09
N LEU A 33 -29.61 15.02 8.83
CA LEU A 33 -29.48 16.40 9.28
C LEU A 33 -30.26 17.36 8.36
N ASP A 34 -30.94 18.35 8.94
CA ASP A 34 -31.43 19.52 8.21
C ASP A 34 -30.26 20.50 7.97
N ARG A 35 -30.32 21.28 6.88
CA ARG A 35 -29.32 22.30 6.56
C ARG A 35 -29.05 23.26 7.72
N ARG A 36 -30.08 23.57 8.53
CA ARG A 36 -29.96 24.44 9.70
C ARG A 36 -29.12 23.83 10.82
N GLN A 37 -29.17 22.51 10.97
CA GLN A 37 -28.37 21.78 11.96
C GLN A 37 -26.89 21.77 11.55
N LEU A 38 -26.63 21.83 10.26
CA LEU A 38 -25.30 22.00 9.69
C LEU A 38 -24.79 23.45 9.66
N GLY A 39 -25.51 24.43 10.21
CA GLY A 39 -25.09 25.84 10.13
C GLY A 39 -23.66 26.07 10.63
N HIS A 40 -23.30 25.46 11.76
CA HIS A 40 -21.94 25.53 12.32
C HIS A 40 -20.87 24.84 11.46
N VAL A 41 -21.26 23.84 10.67
CA VAL A 41 -20.40 23.09 9.77
C VAL A 41 -20.25 23.88 8.46
N LEU A 42 -21.36 24.20 7.78
CA LEU A 42 -21.38 24.86 6.47
C LEU A 42 -20.97 26.34 6.49
N ASP A 43 -21.19 27.07 7.60
CA ASP A 43 -20.93 28.52 7.70
C ASP A 43 -19.54 28.83 8.29
N GLY A 44 -18.62 27.85 8.35
CA GLY A 44 -17.25 28.00 8.85
C GLY A 44 -16.38 28.96 8.00
N GLN A 45 -16.67 30.25 8.06
CA GLN A 45 -15.63 31.28 8.04
C GLN A 45 -14.90 31.20 9.39
N GLY A 46 -13.58 31.13 9.34
CA GLY A 46 -12.74 30.98 10.53
C GLY A 46 -13.11 31.95 11.64
N ASP A 47 -13.57 31.41 12.76
CA ASP A 47 -13.12 31.76 14.11
C ASP A 47 -13.86 30.86 15.12
N GLN A 48 -13.10 30.45 16.13
CA GLN A 48 -13.48 29.78 17.37
C GLN A 48 -14.98 29.55 17.63
N ILE A 49 -15.39 28.28 17.69
CA ILE A 49 -16.62 27.91 18.41
C ILE A 49 -16.28 27.81 19.90
N ASP A 50 -16.75 28.80 20.65
CA ASP A 50 -16.77 28.80 22.11
C ASP A 50 -17.49 27.54 22.65
N GLY A 51 -16.78 26.72 23.42
CA GLY A 51 -17.41 25.84 24.42
C GLY A 51 -16.87 24.42 24.57
N ALA A 52 -16.08 23.90 23.63
CA ALA A 52 -15.30 22.68 23.83
C ALA A 52 -14.17 22.64 22.78
N PRO A 53 -12.89 22.54 23.17
CA PRO A 53 -11.86 22.23 22.20
C PRO A 53 -12.16 20.82 21.64
N LEU A 54 -12.29 20.72 20.31
CA LEU A 54 -12.21 19.43 19.59
C LEU A 54 -10.84 18.74 19.80
N ASN A 55 -9.90 19.42 20.45
CA ASN A 55 -8.64 18.86 20.92
C ASN A 55 -8.71 18.63 22.43
N ALA A 56 -9.46 17.62 22.86
CA ALA A 56 -9.31 17.06 24.20
C ALA A 56 -8.24 15.94 24.13
N GLU A 57 -7.00 16.35 24.39
CA GLU A 57 -5.84 15.55 24.80
C GLU A 57 -5.83 14.06 24.42
N GLY A 58 -5.13 13.74 23.33
CA GLY A 58 -4.55 12.42 23.09
C GLY A 58 -5.10 11.66 21.88
N ASP A 59 -4.93 12.18 20.67
CA ASP A 59 -4.51 11.42 19.48
C ASP A 59 -4.34 12.41 18.31
N ASP A 60 -3.18 12.35 17.66
CA ASP A 60 -2.65 13.31 16.69
C ASP A 60 -3.08 12.95 15.25
N ASP A 61 -4.31 12.45 15.09
CA ASP A 61 -4.85 11.99 13.80
C ASP A 61 -5.72 13.10 13.19
N GLY A 62 -5.17 13.78 12.17
CA GLY A 62 -5.87 14.86 11.45
C GLY A 62 -7.25 14.45 10.96
N GLU A 63 -8.30 15.02 11.58
CA GLU A 63 -9.68 14.66 11.31
C GLU A 63 -10.12 15.17 9.92
N CYS A 64 -10.61 14.27 9.06
CA CYS A 64 -11.26 14.64 7.80
C CYS A 64 -12.77 14.48 7.94
N LEU A 65 -13.52 15.56 7.68
CA LEU A 65 -14.98 15.60 7.72
C LEU A 65 -15.53 15.89 6.32
N ARG A 66 -16.50 15.10 5.85
CA ARG A 66 -17.27 15.44 4.64
C ARG A 66 -18.76 15.51 4.92
N VAL A 67 -19.43 16.43 4.24
CA VAL A 67 -20.89 16.57 4.28
C VAL A 67 -21.45 16.13 2.94
N VAL A 68 -22.30 15.12 2.98
CA VAL A 68 -23.03 14.61 1.82
C VAL A 68 -24.46 15.12 1.89
N ARG A 69 -24.88 15.85 0.86
CA ARG A 69 -26.29 16.20 0.66
C ARG A 69 -26.96 15.00 0.02
N VAL A 70 -27.93 14.45 0.73
CA VAL A 70 -28.72 13.32 0.30
C VAL A 70 -30.11 13.83 -0.06
N THR A 71 -30.51 13.61 -1.31
CA THR A 71 -31.88 13.84 -1.75
C THR A 71 -32.57 12.49 -1.75
N VAL A 72 -33.69 12.37 -1.04
CA VAL A 72 -34.58 11.22 -1.10
C VAL A 72 -35.94 11.64 -1.63
N ASP A 73 -36.62 10.77 -2.34
CA ASP A 73 -37.98 11.04 -2.82
C ASP A 73 -39.02 10.93 -1.68
N GLY A 74 -40.29 11.21 -1.99
CA GLY A 74 -41.40 11.10 -1.03
C GLY A 74 -41.71 9.69 -0.51
N ARG A 75 -40.93 8.68 -0.92
CA ARG A 75 -40.96 7.30 -0.42
C ARG A 75 -39.69 6.95 0.36
N SER A 76 -38.88 7.95 0.72
CA SER A 76 -37.57 7.80 1.37
C SER A 76 -36.56 6.97 0.56
N GLN A 77 -36.71 6.89 -0.76
CA GLN A 77 -35.74 6.24 -1.65
C GLN A 77 -34.64 7.23 -2.04
N PHE A 78 -33.38 6.77 -2.03
CA PHE A 78 -32.21 7.58 -2.37
C PHE A 78 -32.26 8.00 -3.84
N HIS A 79 -32.19 9.31 -4.07
CA HIS A 79 -32.27 9.92 -5.40
C HIS A 79 -30.91 10.51 -5.83
N ASP A 80 -30.16 11.11 -4.91
CA ASP A 80 -28.87 11.73 -5.21
C ASP A 80 -28.05 11.92 -3.93
N GLY A 81 -26.72 11.84 -4.06
CA GLY A 81 -25.75 12.01 -2.98
C GLY A 81 -24.59 12.85 -3.47
N VAL A 82 -24.62 14.15 -3.20
CA VAL A 82 -23.58 15.09 -3.62
C VAL A 82 -22.76 15.51 -2.40
N VAL A 83 -21.44 15.32 -2.45
CA VAL A 83 -20.55 15.93 -1.45
C VAL A 83 -20.65 17.45 -1.61
N VAL A 84 -21.24 18.10 -0.61
CA VAL A 84 -21.48 19.55 -0.62
C VAL A 84 -20.41 20.31 0.15
N HIS A 85 -19.71 19.65 1.08
CA HIS A 85 -18.60 20.24 1.81
C HIS A 85 -17.57 19.18 2.23
N TYR A 86 -16.31 19.59 2.29
CA TYR A 86 -15.18 18.74 2.68
C TYR A 86 -14.19 19.59 3.49
N TRP A 87 -13.84 19.14 4.69
CA TRP A 87 -12.75 19.66 5.50
C TRP A 87 -11.64 18.62 5.58
N SER A 88 -10.44 19.07 5.26
CA SER A 88 -9.21 18.39 5.64
C SER A 88 -8.17 19.45 5.97
N ASP A 89 -7.46 19.23 7.06
CA ASP A 89 -6.29 20.02 7.44
C ASP A 89 -5.04 19.63 6.60
N GLN A 90 -5.18 18.66 5.68
CA GLN A 90 -4.12 18.19 4.81
C GLN A 90 -4.53 18.26 3.32
N PRO A 91 -3.84 19.06 2.50
CA PRO A 91 -4.06 19.13 1.04
C PRO A 91 -3.94 17.77 0.32
N GLU A 92 -3.24 16.83 0.94
CA GLU A 92 -2.98 15.47 0.45
C GLU A 92 -4.18 14.52 0.65
N ALA A 93 -5.13 14.84 1.52
CA ALA A 93 -6.32 14.01 1.76
C ALA A 93 -7.32 14.03 0.60
N MET A 94 -7.19 14.97 -0.34
CA MET A 94 -7.96 14.99 -1.57
C MET A 94 -7.60 13.78 -2.47
N ASP A 95 -6.39 13.22 -2.38
CA ASP A 95 -6.02 11.98 -3.09
C ASP A 95 -6.61 10.71 -2.42
N LEU A 96 -7.12 10.83 -1.17
CA LEU A 96 -7.91 9.79 -0.48
C LEU A 96 -9.41 9.86 -0.83
N THR A 97 -9.85 10.88 -1.57
CA THR A 97 -11.27 11.07 -1.91
C THR A 97 -11.68 10.25 -3.13
N MET A 98 -12.13 9.02 -2.90
CA MET A 98 -13.36 8.39 -3.48
C MET A 98 -13.29 6.85 -3.54
N PRO A 99 -14.41 6.17 -3.25
CA PRO A 99 -14.54 5.24 -2.14
C PRO A 99 -13.67 3.97 -2.33
N ALA A 100 -12.76 3.74 -1.39
CA ALA A 100 -12.48 2.38 -0.97
C ALA A 100 -13.72 1.93 -0.16
N VAL A 101 -14.34 0.84 -0.61
CA VAL A 101 -15.49 0.17 0.02
C VAL A 101 -16.82 0.94 0.01
N ALA A 102 -17.45 0.99 -1.16
CA ALA A 102 -18.91 1.07 -1.18
C ALA A 102 -19.50 -0.30 -0.83
N LYS A 103 -20.45 -0.36 0.09
CA LYS A 103 -21.20 -1.58 0.39
C LYS A 103 -22.08 -1.91 -0.83
N PRO A 104 -22.44 -3.19 -1.05
CA PRO A 104 -23.41 -3.58 -2.09
C PRO A 104 -24.71 -2.77 -2.09
N ALA A 105 -25.09 -2.22 -0.93
CA ALA A 105 -26.29 -1.39 -0.75
C ALA A 105 -26.15 0.05 -1.26
N ASP A 106 -24.94 0.50 -1.57
CA ASP A 106 -24.66 1.89 -1.92
C ASP A 106 -24.84 2.18 -3.43
N ILE A 107 -25.23 1.19 -4.24
CA ILE A 107 -25.82 1.46 -5.57
C ILE A 107 -26.84 0.39 -5.92
N LEU A 108 -28.09 0.79 -5.94
CA LEU A 108 -29.16 0.10 -6.64
C LEU A 108 -29.34 0.82 -7.98
N TRP A 109 -29.41 0.07 -9.09
CA TRP A 109 -29.68 0.66 -10.41
C TRP A 109 -31.18 0.65 -10.66
N HIS A 110 -31.89 1.69 -10.24
CA HIS A 110 -33.32 1.80 -10.44
C HIS A 110 -33.67 2.14 -11.88
N ASP A 111 -32.82 2.94 -12.53
CA ASP A 111 -32.99 3.32 -13.93
C ASP A 111 -31.70 3.18 -14.74
N ALA A 112 -31.79 3.56 -16.02
CA ALA A 112 -30.67 3.50 -16.95
C ALA A 112 -29.63 4.61 -16.68
N ASP A 113 -30.03 5.73 -16.07
CA ASP A 113 -29.16 6.86 -15.80
C ASP A 113 -28.21 6.56 -14.63
N ASP A 114 -28.61 5.70 -13.69
CA ASP A 114 -27.78 5.19 -12.59
C ASP A 114 -26.47 4.53 -13.08
N MET A 115 -26.45 4.02 -14.31
CA MET A 115 -25.26 3.42 -14.92
C MET A 115 -24.15 4.45 -15.18
N TYR A 116 -24.48 5.74 -15.24
CA TYR A 116 -23.51 6.83 -15.40
C TYR A 116 -22.89 7.28 -14.07
N THR A 117 -23.22 6.67 -12.93
CA THR A 117 -22.53 6.94 -11.68
C THR A 117 -21.10 6.38 -11.71
N GLU A 118 -20.19 6.98 -10.94
CA GLU A 118 -18.77 6.55 -10.92
C GLU A 118 -18.61 5.11 -10.41
N LEU A 119 -19.44 4.75 -9.43
CA LEU A 119 -19.38 3.45 -8.80
C LEU A 119 -20.08 2.38 -9.68
N ALA A 120 -21.12 2.74 -10.44
CA ALA A 120 -21.64 1.86 -11.50
C ALA A 120 -20.60 1.66 -12.59
N SER A 121 -19.90 2.71 -13.01
CA SER A 121 -18.81 2.63 -13.98
C SER A 121 -17.69 1.68 -13.53
N TYR A 122 -17.37 1.66 -12.23
CA TYR A 122 -16.44 0.70 -11.63
C TYR A 122 -16.96 -0.75 -11.66
N GLN A 123 -18.24 -0.96 -11.33
CA GLN A 123 -18.87 -2.28 -11.40
C GLN A 123 -18.94 -2.81 -12.84
N LEU A 124 -19.32 -1.95 -13.79
CA LEU A 124 -19.33 -2.24 -15.22
C LEU A 124 -17.93 -2.60 -15.72
N ASN A 125 -16.88 -1.89 -15.27
CA ASN A 125 -15.51 -2.21 -15.64
C ASN A 125 -15.13 -3.64 -15.20
N LYS A 126 -15.47 -4.01 -13.96
CA LYS A 126 -15.24 -5.37 -13.44
C LYS A 126 -16.05 -6.43 -14.19
N GLY A 127 -17.36 -6.22 -14.33
CA GLY A 127 -18.26 -7.18 -14.97
C GLY A 127 -17.93 -7.41 -16.44
N PHE A 128 -17.54 -6.36 -17.15
CA PHE A 128 -17.27 -6.40 -18.60
C PHE A 128 -15.79 -6.41 -18.98
N ALA A 129 -14.88 -6.68 -18.03
CA ALA A 129 -13.43 -6.58 -18.24
C ALA A 129 -12.93 -7.32 -19.50
N SER A 130 -13.40 -8.54 -19.73
CA SER A 130 -13.02 -9.35 -20.90
C SER A 130 -13.52 -8.75 -22.22
N PHE A 131 -14.77 -8.29 -22.25
CA PHE A 131 -15.37 -7.64 -23.41
C PHE A 131 -14.64 -6.35 -23.76
N LEU A 132 -14.49 -5.47 -22.77
CA LEU A 132 -13.81 -4.18 -22.88
C LEU A 132 -12.37 -4.36 -23.40
N THR A 133 -11.65 -5.34 -22.87
CA THR A 133 -10.29 -5.67 -23.33
C THR A 133 -10.28 -6.19 -24.78
N SER A 134 -11.19 -7.09 -25.14
CA SER A 134 -11.24 -7.69 -26.49
C SER A 134 -11.59 -6.69 -27.60
N LYS A 135 -12.34 -5.65 -27.26
CA LYS A 135 -12.79 -4.61 -28.19
C LYS A 135 -11.98 -3.32 -28.08
N SER A 136 -10.97 -3.28 -27.20
CA SER A 136 -10.21 -2.06 -26.88
C SER A 136 -11.10 -0.89 -26.46
N LEU A 137 -12.17 -1.14 -25.70
CA LEU A 137 -13.16 -0.14 -25.25
C LEU A 137 -12.99 0.15 -23.76
N CYS A 138 -13.28 1.37 -23.33
CA CYS A 138 -13.56 1.68 -21.92
C CYS A 138 -15.07 1.74 -21.63
N VAL A 139 -15.44 1.82 -20.35
CA VAL A 139 -16.85 1.87 -19.93
C VAL A 139 -17.53 3.14 -20.46
N GLU A 140 -16.81 4.27 -20.46
CA GLU A 140 -17.36 5.53 -20.95
C GLU A 140 -17.67 5.46 -22.45
N GLU A 141 -16.82 4.81 -23.26
CA GLU A 141 -17.12 4.55 -24.67
C GLU A 141 -18.31 3.61 -24.84
N MET A 142 -18.43 2.59 -23.99
CA MET A 142 -19.58 1.67 -24.01
C MET A 142 -20.91 2.39 -23.73
N LEU A 143 -20.92 3.33 -22.79
CA LEU A 143 -22.11 4.06 -22.35
C LEU A 143 -22.45 5.28 -23.21
N HIS A 144 -21.51 5.78 -24.03
CA HIS A 144 -21.70 7.00 -24.81
C HIS A 144 -21.57 6.81 -26.33
N HIS A 145 -21.08 5.66 -26.81
CA HIS A 145 -20.95 5.38 -28.24
C HIS A 145 -21.88 4.25 -28.71
N PRO A 146 -22.80 4.52 -29.65
CA PRO A 146 -23.86 3.58 -30.05
C PRO A 146 -23.32 2.28 -30.63
N ARG A 147 -22.22 2.32 -31.39
CA ARG A 147 -21.64 1.09 -31.96
C ARG A 147 -21.05 0.19 -30.86
N ALA A 148 -20.56 0.77 -29.77
CA ALA A 148 -19.99 0.02 -28.65
C ALA A 148 -21.11 -0.66 -27.85
N GLY A 149 -22.18 0.07 -27.52
CA GLY A 149 -23.38 -0.48 -26.89
C GLY A 149 -24.03 -1.58 -27.74
N ALA A 150 -24.20 -1.34 -29.05
CA ALA A 150 -24.76 -2.32 -29.97
C ALA A 150 -23.93 -3.61 -30.06
N ALA A 151 -22.60 -3.51 -30.04
CA ALA A 151 -21.72 -4.68 -30.04
C ALA A 151 -21.90 -5.56 -28.78
N LEU A 152 -22.18 -4.94 -27.63
CA LEU A 152 -22.48 -5.67 -26.40
C LEU A 152 -23.90 -6.26 -26.42
N ALA A 153 -24.89 -5.51 -26.90
CA ALA A 153 -26.28 -5.98 -27.07
C ALA A 153 -26.37 -7.21 -27.99
N GLN A 154 -25.59 -7.24 -29.06
CA GLN A 154 -25.47 -8.41 -29.95
C GLN A 154 -24.82 -9.62 -29.27
N SER A 155 -24.09 -9.40 -28.18
CA SER A 155 -23.37 -10.42 -27.41
C SER A 155 -24.11 -10.77 -26.11
N TRP A 156 -25.38 -11.19 -26.22
CA TRP A 156 -26.27 -11.44 -25.07
C TRP A 156 -25.65 -12.23 -23.91
N GLN A 157 -24.93 -13.31 -24.22
CA GLN A 157 -24.28 -14.14 -23.18
C GLN A 157 -23.21 -13.36 -22.40
N ILE A 158 -22.45 -12.50 -23.09
CA ILE A 158 -21.44 -11.63 -22.47
C ILE A 158 -22.12 -10.57 -21.60
N MET A 159 -23.23 -9.99 -22.10
CA MET A 159 -24.04 -9.02 -21.36
C MET A 159 -24.52 -9.62 -20.02
N GLN A 160 -25.17 -10.78 -20.06
CA GLN A 160 -25.67 -11.44 -18.85
C GLN A 160 -24.54 -11.83 -17.89
N ALA A 161 -23.45 -12.39 -18.40
CA ALA A 161 -22.31 -12.79 -17.56
C ALA A 161 -21.68 -11.59 -16.83
N GLY A 162 -21.60 -10.43 -17.48
CA GLY A 162 -21.07 -9.22 -16.85
C GLY A 162 -22.01 -8.58 -15.84
N LEU A 163 -23.33 -8.65 -16.08
CA LEU A 163 -24.35 -8.13 -15.14
C LEU A 163 -24.58 -9.03 -13.93
N GLN A 164 -24.45 -10.35 -14.08
CA GLN A 164 -24.73 -11.33 -13.02
C GLN A 164 -24.08 -11.01 -11.66
N PRO A 165 -22.76 -10.74 -11.55
CA PRO A 165 -22.16 -10.44 -10.25
C PRO A 165 -22.71 -9.16 -9.61
N ILE A 166 -23.04 -8.16 -10.42
CA ILE A 166 -23.61 -6.88 -9.97
C ILE A 166 -25.05 -7.10 -9.48
N ALA A 167 -25.84 -7.84 -10.24
CA ALA A 167 -27.22 -8.17 -9.92
C ALA A 167 -27.35 -8.98 -8.64
N LEU A 168 -26.46 -9.97 -8.42
CA LEU A 168 -26.47 -10.77 -7.18
C LEU A 168 -26.18 -9.92 -5.94
N GLN A 169 -25.27 -8.95 -6.06
CA GLN A 169 -24.97 -8.00 -4.98
C GLN A 169 -26.18 -7.12 -4.66
N GLN A 170 -26.87 -6.59 -5.67
CA GLN A 170 -28.06 -5.76 -5.48
C GLN A 170 -29.26 -6.58 -4.99
N ALA A 171 -29.45 -7.80 -5.49
CA ALA A 171 -30.55 -8.68 -5.10
C ALA A 171 -30.54 -9.02 -3.60
N GLN A 172 -29.36 -9.21 -3.01
CA GLN A 172 -29.20 -9.42 -1.57
C GLN A 172 -29.67 -8.23 -0.73
N VAL A 173 -29.50 -7.01 -1.24
CA VAL A 173 -29.91 -5.78 -0.55
C VAL A 173 -31.40 -5.52 -0.74
N MET A 174 -31.91 -5.79 -1.95
CA MET A 174 -33.30 -5.55 -2.33
C MET A 174 -34.27 -6.65 -1.89
N ASP A 175 -33.77 -7.73 -1.27
CA ASP A 175 -34.55 -8.93 -0.93
C ASP A 175 -35.28 -9.52 -2.15
N LEU A 176 -34.60 -9.52 -3.31
CA LEU A 176 -35.09 -10.05 -4.58
C LEU A 176 -34.38 -11.36 -4.94
N ALA A 177 -35.02 -12.18 -5.77
CA ALA A 177 -34.33 -13.31 -6.37
C ALA A 177 -33.28 -12.81 -7.38
N GLY A 178 -32.04 -13.31 -7.26
CA GLY A 178 -30.93 -12.96 -8.14
C GLY A 178 -31.25 -13.00 -9.65
N PRO A 179 -31.91 -14.07 -10.16
CA PRO A 179 -32.29 -14.16 -11.57
C PRO A 179 -33.25 -13.05 -12.03
N ASP A 180 -34.18 -12.63 -11.16
CA ASP A 180 -35.13 -11.56 -11.49
C ASP A 180 -34.40 -10.22 -11.62
N ARG A 181 -33.45 -9.96 -10.73
CA ARG A 181 -32.62 -8.75 -10.79
C ARG A 181 -31.72 -8.72 -12.02
N VAL A 182 -31.14 -9.86 -12.42
CA VAL A 182 -30.37 -9.97 -13.66
C VAL A 182 -31.23 -9.58 -14.87
N ARG A 183 -32.46 -10.10 -14.94
CA ARG A 183 -33.39 -9.78 -16.03
C ARG A 183 -33.70 -8.30 -16.08
N GLU A 184 -34.05 -7.70 -14.94
CA GLU A 184 -34.35 -6.26 -14.84
C GLU A 184 -33.15 -5.39 -15.27
N MET A 185 -31.94 -5.68 -14.78
CA MET A 185 -30.74 -4.95 -15.18
C MET A 185 -30.42 -5.10 -16.67
N THR A 186 -30.72 -6.27 -17.24
CA THR A 186 -30.53 -6.50 -18.67
C THR A 186 -31.52 -5.67 -19.50
N GLU A 187 -32.78 -5.58 -19.05
CA GLU A 187 -33.80 -4.72 -19.67
C GLU A 187 -33.41 -3.23 -19.59
N LEU A 188 -32.89 -2.77 -18.45
CA LEU A 188 -32.37 -1.39 -18.29
C LEU A 188 -31.22 -1.10 -19.27
N MET A 189 -30.28 -2.02 -19.40
CA MET A 189 -29.11 -1.86 -20.26
C MET A 189 -29.48 -1.90 -21.75
N GLN A 190 -30.43 -2.75 -22.13
CA GLN A 190 -30.96 -2.79 -23.49
C GLN A 190 -31.69 -1.49 -23.83
N LYS A 191 -32.54 -1.00 -22.91
CA LYS A 191 -33.23 0.28 -23.06
C LYS A 191 -32.23 1.42 -23.27
N LEU A 192 -31.18 1.49 -22.45
CA LEU A 192 -30.12 2.48 -22.58
C LEU A 192 -29.49 2.48 -23.98
N PHE A 193 -29.17 1.30 -24.50
CA PHE A 193 -28.53 1.16 -25.81
C PHE A 193 -29.47 1.46 -26.97
N ASP A 194 -30.74 1.11 -26.85
CA ASP A 194 -31.76 1.44 -27.85
C ASP A 194 -32.02 2.96 -27.89
N ASP A 195 -32.13 3.61 -26.72
CA ASP A 195 -32.30 5.06 -26.59
C ASP A 195 -31.08 5.80 -27.15
N MET A 196 -29.86 5.32 -26.86
CA MET A 196 -28.62 5.87 -27.43
C MET A 196 -28.59 5.73 -28.95
N ALA A 197 -28.99 4.58 -29.51
CA ALA A 197 -29.00 4.35 -30.96
C ALA A 197 -30.07 5.19 -31.69
N LEU A 198 -31.24 5.37 -31.10
CA LEU A 198 -32.27 6.28 -31.61
C LEU A 198 -31.77 7.72 -31.62
N ARG A 199 -31.12 8.13 -30.53
CA ARG A 199 -30.59 9.48 -30.39
C ARG A 199 -29.46 9.77 -31.35
N ASP A 200 -28.55 8.83 -31.57
CA ASP A 200 -27.47 9.00 -32.55
C ASP A 200 -27.98 9.22 -33.98
N LYS A 201 -29.09 8.58 -34.35
CA LYS A 201 -29.75 8.79 -35.64
C LYS A 201 -30.42 10.16 -35.75
N ALA A 202 -31.00 10.66 -34.66
CA ALA A 202 -31.72 11.93 -34.64
C ALA A 202 -30.76 13.13 -34.48
N GLU A 203 -29.76 12.99 -33.62
CA GLU A 203 -28.81 14.01 -33.17
C GLU A 203 -27.41 13.38 -33.10
N PRO A 204 -26.69 13.29 -34.24
CA PRO A 204 -25.31 12.81 -34.26
C PRO A 204 -24.41 13.65 -33.34
N PRO A 205 -23.39 13.05 -32.71
CA PRO A 205 -22.47 13.77 -31.83
C PRO A 205 -21.71 14.86 -32.58
N VAL A 206 -21.46 15.98 -31.90
CA VAL A 206 -20.65 17.08 -32.44
C VAL A 206 -19.22 16.60 -32.66
N GLU A 207 -18.64 16.93 -33.83
CA GLU A 207 -17.26 16.57 -34.14
C GLU A 207 -16.27 17.33 -33.25
N LEU A 208 -15.39 16.59 -32.59
CA LEU A 208 -14.41 17.10 -31.65
C LEU A 208 -13.00 17.00 -32.25
N THR A 209 -12.20 18.05 -32.08
CA THR A 209 -10.77 18.11 -32.39
C THR A 209 -10.04 18.82 -31.26
N SER A 210 -8.70 18.78 -31.25
CA SER A 210 -7.90 19.58 -30.30
C SER A 210 -8.23 21.06 -30.39
N ASP A 211 -8.46 21.56 -31.61
CA ASP A 211 -8.56 22.99 -31.89
C ASP A 211 -9.94 23.55 -31.50
N ASN A 212 -10.98 22.71 -31.53
CA ASN A 212 -12.35 23.13 -31.23
C ASN A 212 -12.86 22.68 -29.85
N TYR A 213 -12.07 21.91 -29.09
CA TYR A 213 -12.50 21.28 -27.83
C TYR A 213 -13.17 22.27 -26.86
N VAL A 214 -12.50 23.40 -26.60
CA VAL A 214 -12.99 24.43 -25.66
C VAL A 214 -14.27 25.11 -26.16
N GLU A 215 -14.37 25.35 -27.47
CA GLU A 215 -15.55 25.95 -28.09
C GLU A 215 -16.76 25.01 -27.98
N VAL A 216 -16.57 23.73 -28.34
CA VAL A 216 -17.59 22.70 -28.26
C VAL A 216 -18.03 22.48 -26.81
N PHE A 217 -17.09 22.43 -25.86
CA PHE A 217 -17.40 22.36 -24.43
C PHE A 217 -18.33 23.51 -24.00
N ALA A 218 -17.95 24.75 -24.32
CA ALA A 218 -18.72 25.93 -23.94
C ALA A 218 -20.08 26.02 -24.67
N GLN A 219 -20.15 25.53 -25.91
CA GLN A 219 -21.40 25.46 -26.67
C GLN A 219 -22.35 24.46 -26.02
N LEU A 220 -21.91 23.21 -25.81
CA LEU A 220 -22.73 22.16 -25.23
C LEU A 220 -23.20 22.54 -23.81
N GLN A 221 -22.33 23.13 -22.99
CA GLN A 221 -22.69 23.57 -21.64
C GLN A 221 -23.84 24.59 -21.66
N ARG A 222 -23.87 25.48 -22.67
CA ARG A 222 -24.93 26.48 -22.84
C ARG A 222 -26.22 25.90 -23.42
N THR A 223 -26.14 24.95 -24.34
CA THR A 223 -27.31 24.48 -25.11
C THR A 223 -28.03 23.27 -24.52
N THR A 224 -27.33 22.43 -23.74
CA THR A 224 -27.86 21.12 -23.32
C THR A 224 -28.24 21.05 -21.84
N GLY A 225 -27.84 22.04 -21.03
CA GLY A 225 -28.23 22.15 -19.62
C GLY A 225 -27.87 20.90 -18.81
N ALA A 226 -28.86 20.28 -18.16
CA ALA A 226 -28.66 19.08 -17.35
C ALA A 226 -28.10 17.87 -18.14
N ARG A 227 -28.28 17.84 -19.47
CA ARG A 227 -27.76 16.76 -20.33
C ARG A 227 -26.29 16.96 -20.72
N PHE A 228 -25.69 18.09 -20.34
CA PHE A 228 -24.32 18.42 -20.73
C PHE A 228 -23.30 17.30 -20.49
N PRO A 229 -23.24 16.65 -19.30
CA PRO A 229 -22.25 15.60 -19.05
C PRO A 229 -22.35 14.43 -20.03
N PHE A 230 -23.58 14.06 -20.40
CA PHE A 230 -23.83 13.00 -21.36
C PHE A 230 -23.43 13.42 -22.79
N GLU A 231 -23.82 14.62 -23.24
CA GLU A 231 -23.54 15.07 -24.62
C GLU A 231 -22.05 15.32 -24.86
N ILE A 232 -21.31 15.88 -23.88
CA ILE A 232 -19.84 15.99 -24.00
C ILE A 232 -19.18 14.62 -23.96
N GLY A 233 -19.69 13.68 -23.15
CA GLY A 233 -19.24 12.29 -23.13
C GLY A 233 -19.40 11.60 -24.49
N ARG A 234 -20.54 11.82 -25.16
CA ARG A 234 -20.80 11.34 -26.53
C ARG A 234 -19.81 11.90 -27.54
N ALA A 235 -19.55 13.20 -27.52
CA ALA A 235 -18.60 13.84 -28.42
C ALA A 235 -17.17 13.28 -28.23
N ILE A 236 -16.73 13.12 -26.99
CA ILE A 236 -15.41 12.54 -26.67
C ILE A 236 -15.36 11.06 -27.09
N ALA A 237 -16.38 10.27 -26.79
CA ALA A 237 -16.42 8.85 -27.16
C ALA A 237 -16.41 8.65 -28.69
N ALA A 238 -17.14 9.49 -29.43
CA ALA A 238 -17.11 9.49 -30.90
C ALA A 238 -15.72 9.84 -31.44
N HIS A 239 -15.05 10.85 -30.87
CA HIS A 239 -13.67 11.21 -31.23
C HIS A 239 -12.67 10.06 -31.01
N LEU A 240 -12.90 9.22 -30.00
CA LEU A 240 -12.03 8.08 -29.67
C LEU A 240 -12.34 6.81 -30.46
N ALA A 241 -13.56 6.69 -31.01
CA ALA A 241 -14.10 5.45 -31.58
C ALA A 241 -13.26 4.87 -32.73
N ASP A 242 -12.61 5.70 -33.56
CA ASP A 242 -11.78 5.19 -34.67
C ASP A 242 -10.36 4.77 -34.23
N GLY A 243 -10.03 4.84 -32.94
CA GLY A 243 -8.78 4.33 -32.41
C GLY A 243 -8.80 2.80 -32.29
N PRO A 244 -7.97 2.05 -33.04
CA PRO A 244 -7.99 0.58 -33.02
C PRO A 244 -7.46 -0.04 -31.71
N ASN A 245 -6.73 0.73 -30.91
CA ASN A 245 -6.13 0.31 -29.64
C ASN A 245 -6.02 1.49 -28.67
N PHE A 246 -5.67 1.21 -27.41
CA PHE A 246 -5.61 2.25 -26.38
C PHE A 246 -4.51 3.27 -26.64
N THR A 247 -3.40 2.87 -27.27
CA THR A 247 -2.32 3.81 -27.62
C THR A 247 -2.81 4.92 -28.56
N VAL A 248 -3.58 4.60 -29.60
CA VAL A 248 -4.15 5.60 -30.52
C VAL A 248 -5.20 6.46 -29.79
N LYS A 249 -6.03 5.87 -28.93
CA LYS A 249 -7.02 6.59 -28.14
C LYS A 249 -6.38 7.57 -27.16
N LEU A 250 -5.32 7.15 -26.47
CA LEU A 250 -4.56 8.01 -25.56
C LEU A 250 -3.87 9.16 -26.29
N ARG A 251 -3.37 8.94 -27.51
CA ARG A 251 -2.85 10.03 -28.36
C ARG A 251 -3.94 11.07 -28.67
N ARG A 252 -5.13 10.62 -29.07
CA ARG A 252 -6.27 11.49 -29.34
C ARG A 252 -6.71 12.25 -28.09
N LEU A 253 -6.88 11.55 -26.97
CA LEU A 253 -7.25 12.13 -25.69
C LEU A 253 -6.23 13.17 -25.21
N SER A 254 -4.93 12.89 -25.33
CA SER A 254 -3.86 13.83 -25.00
C SER A 254 -3.91 15.10 -25.86
N GLY A 255 -4.27 14.96 -27.14
CA GLY A 255 -4.51 16.10 -28.03
C GLY A 255 -5.62 17.03 -27.54
N LEU A 256 -6.69 16.48 -26.95
CA LEU A 256 -7.76 17.26 -26.31
C LEU A 256 -7.28 17.92 -25.02
N CYS A 257 -6.49 17.20 -24.20
CA CYS A 257 -5.92 17.72 -22.95
C CYS A 257 -5.05 18.98 -23.20
N ASN A 258 -4.37 19.05 -24.34
CA ASN A 258 -3.54 20.20 -24.71
C ASN A 258 -4.33 21.52 -24.87
N ALA A 259 -5.66 21.44 -25.07
CA ALA A 259 -6.52 22.61 -25.20
C ALA A 259 -7.16 23.05 -23.86
N VAL A 260 -6.99 22.28 -22.79
CA VAL A 260 -7.64 22.51 -21.50
C VAL A 260 -7.01 23.69 -20.78
N VAL A 261 -7.84 24.60 -20.28
CA VAL A 261 -7.41 25.77 -19.49
C VAL A 261 -7.98 25.74 -18.07
N THR A 262 -9.12 25.10 -17.86
CA THR A 262 -9.84 25.09 -16.57
C THR A 262 -10.13 23.67 -16.07
N ARG A 263 -10.35 23.53 -14.76
CA ARG A 263 -10.70 22.24 -14.13
C ARG A 263 -12.02 21.67 -14.66
N ASP A 264 -13.00 22.53 -14.97
CA ASP A 264 -14.29 22.11 -15.51
C ASP A 264 -14.14 21.49 -16.91
N GLN A 265 -13.25 22.07 -17.73
CA GLN A 265 -12.87 21.50 -19.03
C GLN A 265 -12.12 20.18 -18.87
N ALA A 266 -11.29 20.03 -17.84
CA ALA A 266 -10.60 18.77 -17.59
C ALA A 266 -11.55 17.63 -17.16
N ALA A 267 -12.65 17.93 -16.47
CA ALA A 267 -13.47 16.93 -15.80
C ALA A 267 -14.04 15.81 -16.70
N PRO A 268 -14.56 16.08 -17.92
CA PRO A 268 -15.00 15.02 -18.83
C PRO A 268 -13.83 14.16 -19.36
N LEU A 269 -12.66 14.77 -19.58
CA LEU A 269 -11.46 14.07 -20.03
C LEU A 269 -10.89 13.19 -18.91
N ASP A 270 -10.91 13.68 -17.67
CA ASP A 270 -10.54 12.93 -16.47
C ASP A 270 -11.40 11.67 -16.32
N ARG A 271 -12.73 11.80 -16.46
CA ARG A 271 -13.66 10.67 -16.40
C ARG A 271 -13.35 9.62 -17.48
N MET A 272 -13.12 10.07 -18.72
CA MET A 272 -12.75 9.20 -19.83
C MET A 272 -11.41 8.50 -19.59
N PHE A 273 -10.38 9.23 -19.15
CA PHE A 273 -9.06 8.69 -18.88
C PHE A 273 -9.06 7.69 -17.71
N ALA A 274 -9.74 8.03 -16.61
CA ALA A 274 -9.94 7.14 -15.47
C ALA A 274 -10.61 5.82 -15.89
N SER A 275 -11.58 5.87 -16.81
CA SER A 275 -12.22 4.68 -17.36
C SER A 275 -11.25 3.82 -18.20
N MET A 276 -10.37 4.44 -19.00
CA MET A 276 -9.34 3.73 -19.78
C MET A 276 -8.31 3.04 -18.87
N ILE A 277 -7.83 3.72 -17.82
CA ILE A 277 -6.85 3.19 -16.86
C ILE A 277 -7.33 1.87 -16.21
N GLN A 278 -8.63 1.76 -15.97
CA GLN A 278 -9.20 0.57 -15.34
C GLN A 278 -9.24 -0.65 -16.28
N VAL A 279 -9.20 -0.47 -17.60
CA VAL A 279 -9.25 -1.59 -18.56
C VAL A 279 -7.91 -2.31 -18.62
N ARG A 280 -7.92 -3.66 -18.56
CA ARG A 280 -6.68 -4.44 -18.59
C ARG A 280 -5.86 -4.26 -19.85
N GLY A 281 -6.53 -4.18 -21.00
CA GLY A 281 -5.91 -3.96 -22.32
C GLY A 281 -5.08 -2.68 -22.41
N MET A 282 -5.49 -1.58 -21.77
CA MET A 282 -4.79 -0.30 -21.83
C MET A 282 -3.35 -0.41 -21.30
N LEU A 283 -3.18 -1.04 -20.14
CA LEU A 283 -1.85 -1.24 -19.57
C LEU A 283 -1.01 -2.22 -20.38
N ASN A 284 -1.62 -3.20 -21.05
CA ASN A 284 -0.89 -4.13 -21.92
C ASN A 284 -0.35 -3.43 -23.18
N ASP A 285 -1.16 -2.55 -23.78
CA ASP A 285 -0.77 -1.73 -24.91
C ASP A 285 0.37 -0.76 -24.54
N LEU A 286 0.30 -0.14 -23.35
CA LEU A 286 1.36 0.76 -22.85
C LEU A 286 2.60 0.01 -22.34
N ALA A 287 2.45 -1.19 -21.80
CA ALA A 287 3.56 -1.92 -21.23
C ALA A 287 4.42 -2.61 -22.29
N ALA A 288 3.90 -2.87 -23.50
CA ALA A 288 4.64 -3.48 -24.61
C ALA A 288 5.51 -4.71 -24.22
N GLY A 289 4.99 -5.59 -23.36
CA GLY A 289 5.70 -6.80 -22.90
C GLY A 289 6.58 -6.63 -21.64
N ARG A 290 6.52 -5.47 -20.97
CA ARG A 290 7.14 -5.25 -19.66
C ARG A 290 6.60 -6.19 -18.57
N THR A 291 7.43 -6.47 -17.57
CA THR A 291 7.09 -7.30 -16.40
C THR A 291 6.03 -6.63 -15.53
N GLY A 292 5.37 -7.40 -14.65
CA GLY A 292 4.38 -6.86 -13.69
C GLY A 292 4.94 -5.73 -12.82
N VAL A 293 6.21 -5.84 -12.43
CA VAL A 293 6.96 -4.81 -11.71
C VAL A 293 7.07 -3.51 -12.50
N GLN A 294 7.49 -3.62 -13.76
CA GLN A 294 7.66 -2.47 -14.63
C GLN A 294 6.32 -1.78 -14.93
N LYS A 295 5.21 -2.53 -14.91
CA LYS A 295 3.84 -1.99 -14.98
C LYS A 295 3.48 -1.15 -13.74
N LEU A 296 3.88 -1.57 -12.54
CA LEU A 296 3.67 -0.77 -11.33
C LEU A 296 4.43 0.57 -11.39
N MET A 297 5.68 0.54 -11.86
CA MET A 297 6.49 1.74 -12.02
C MET A 297 5.91 2.71 -13.07
N LEU A 298 5.38 2.17 -14.17
CA LEU A 298 4.65 2.96 -15.18
C LEU A 298 3.47 3.69 -14.53
N LEU A 299 2.65 2.97 -13.75
CA LEU A 299 1.48 3.54 -13.08
C LEU A 299 1.87 4.59 -12.02
N ALA A 300 2.92 4.34 -11.22
CA ALA A 300 3.42 5.32 -10.25
C ALA A 300 3.87 6.62 -10.95
N ASN A 301 4.59 6.53 -12.06
CA ASN A 301 4.98 7.71 -12.86
C ASN A 301 3.78 8.45 -13.47
N MET A 302 2.74 7.73 -13.89
CA MET A 302 1.50 8.35 -14.38
C MET A 302 0.75 9.09 -13.27
N MET A 303 0.74 8.56 -12.04
CA MET A 303 0.06 9.17 -10.90
C MET A 303 0.64 10.55 -10.56
N VAL A 304 1.97 10.67 -10.63
CA VAL A 304 2.69 11.90 -10.26
C VAL A 304 3.00 12.80 -11.46
N GLY A 305 2.44 12.50 -12.63
CA GLY A 305 2.57 13.35 -13.83
C GLY A 305 4.00 13.46 -14.38
N VAL A 306 4.80 12.40 -14.31
CA VAL A 306 6.17 12.34 -14.88
C VAL A 306 6.32 11.25 -15.93
N PHE A 307 5.20 10.79 -16.50
CA PHE A 307 5.19 9.67 -17.41
C PHE A 307 5.69 10.06 -18.80
N ASP A 308 6.84 9.51 -19.22
CA ASP A 308 7.46 9.82 -20.50
C ASP A 308 6.90 9.00 -21.68
N GLY A 309 5.87 8.19 -21.45
CA GLY A 309 5.31 7.31 -22.48
C GLY A 309 6.21 6.12 -22.83
N GLY A 310 7.45 6.02 -22.34
CA GLY A 310 8.43 5.04 -22.80
C GLY A 310 8.85 5.20 -24.26
N LYS A 311 10.14 4.96 -24.55
CA LYS A 311 10.66 4.97 -25.93
C LYS A 311 9.87 3.99 -26.82
N GLY A 312 9.15 4.52 -27.82
CA GLY A 312 8.48 3.73 -28.87
C GLY A 312 6.95 3.67 -28.82
N ILE A 313 6.28 4.24 -27.80
CA ILE A 313 4.80 4.22 -27.73
C ILE A 313 4.16 5.28 -28.65
N GLY A 314 4.88 6.36 -28.95
CA GLY A 314 4.42 7.38 -29.90
C GLY A 314 3.18 8.14 -29.42
N VAL A 315 3.01 8.28 -28.10
CA VAL A 315 1.99 9.12 -27.46
C VAL A 315 2.73 10.21 -26.71
N ASN A 316 2.35 11.47 -26.96
CA ASN A 316 2.83 12.58 -26.13
C ASN A 316 1.98 12.62 -24.86
N PHE A 317 2.60 12.43 -23.69
CA PHE A 317 1.92 12.48 -22.40
C PHE A 317 2.07 13.82 -21.68
N ASP A 318 2.84 14.77 -22.22
CA ASP A 318 3.10 16.07 -21.58
C ASP A 318 1.79 16.79 -21.20
N PRO A 319 0.76 16.88 -22.06
CA PRO A 319 -0.50 17.52 -21.67
C PRO A 319 -1.22 16.82 -20.52
N ILE A 320 -1.18 15.48 -20.47
CA ILE A 320 -1.80 14.71 -19.39
C ILE A 320 -1.00 14.88 -18.10
N ASN A 321 0.33 14.87 -18.19
CA ASN A 321 1.24 15.10 -17.07
C ASN A 321 1.06 16.49 -16.47
N GLU A 322 0.91 17.53 -17.30
CA GLU A 322 0.62 18.89 -16.86
C GLU A 322 -0.71 18.97 -16.09
N LEU A 323 -1.78 18.35 -16.60
CA LEU A 323 -3.07 18.30 -15.92
C LEU A 323 -3.04 17.45 -14.63
N MET A 324 -2.26 16.36 -14.62
CA MET A 324 -2.00 15.59 -13.40
C MET A 324 -1.30 16.46 -12.36
N ASN A 325 -0.22 17.16 -12.71
CA ASN A 325 0.54 18.02 -11.81
C ASN A 325 -0.27 19.21 -11.31
N ALA A 326 -1.17 19.75 -12.14
CA ALA A 326 -2.11 20.81 -11.75
C ALA A 326 -3.26 20.32 -10.84
N GLY A 327 -3.38 19.00 -10.59
CA GLY A 327 -4.45 18.42 -9.77
C GLY A 327 -5.83 18.43 -10.44
N TYR A 328 -5.88 18.54 -11.77
CA TYR A 328 -7.13 18.61 -12.53
C TYR A 328 -7.72 17.23 -12.87
N LEU A 329 -6.98 16.14 -12.62
CA LEU A 329 -7.37 14.76 -12.94
C LEU A 329 -7.52 13.84 -11.71
N PRO A 330 -8.35 14.21 -10.70
CA PRO A 330 -8.48 13.42 -9.47
C PRO A 330 -9.05 12.02 -9.70
N ARG A 331 -9.97 11.82 -10.65
CA ARG A 331 -10.55 10.49 -10.93
C ARG A 331 -9.51 9.56 -11.53
N SER A 332 -8.68 10.09 -12.42
CA SER A 332 -7.60 9.35 -13.04
C SER A 332 -6.55 8.94 -12.01
N ARG A 333 -6.17 9.84 -11.08
CA ARG A 333 -5.28 9.48 -9.96
C ARG A 333 -5.86 8.35 -9.11
N ALA A 334 -7.14 8.43 -8.74
CA ALA A 334 -7.82 7.37 -7.99
C ALA A 334 -7.87 6.05 -8.77
N ALA A 335 -8.14 6.09 -10.08
CA ALA A 335 -8.13 4.92 -10.95
C ALA A 335 -6.73 4.30 -11.05
N ILE A 336 -5.67 5.11 -11.15
CA ILE A 336 -4.27 4.65 -11.16
C ILE A 336 -3.93 3.98 -9.82
N ARG A 337 -4.29 4.59 -8.68
CA ARG A 337 -4.07 4.01 -7.34
C ARG A 337 -4.69 2.62 -7.22
N ARG A 338 -5.98 2.48 -7.54
CA ARG A 338 -6.68 1.18 -7.54
C ARG A 338 -6.01 0.20 -8.48
N ARG A 339 -5.51 0.69 -9.62
CA ARG A 339 -4.82 -0.16 -10.59
C ARG A 339 -3.46 -0.63 -10.09
N ILE A 340 -2.71 0.21 -9.36
CA ILE A 340 -1.47 -0.18 -8.67
C ILE A 340 -1.77 -1.31 -7.70
N VAL A 341 -2.78 -1.16 -6.84
CA VAL A 341 -3.19 -2.23 -5.91
C VAL A 341 -3.59 -3.50 -6.65
N ALA A 342 -4.37 -3.38 -7.73
CA ALA A 342 -4.82 -4.54 -8.50
C ALA A 342 -3.68 -5.27 -9.22
N GLU A 343 -2.71 -4.54 -9.80
CA GLU A 343 -1.52 -5.13 -10.45
C GLU A 343 -0.55 -5.69 -9.41
N ALA A 344 -0.45 -5.04 -8.24
CA ALA A 344 0.31 -5.55 -7.12
C ALA A 344 -0.37 -6.81 -6.56
N LYS A 345 -1.71 -6.94 -6.58
CA LYS A 345 -2.41 -8.20 -6.20
C LYS A 345 -2.30 -9.29 -7.26
N ALA A 346 -2.33 -8.90 -8.55
CA ALA A 346 -2.41 -9.85 -9.65
C ALA A 346 -1.31 -10.90 -9.53
N ASP A 347 -1.71 -12.18 -9.51
CA ASP A 347 -0.87 -13.39 -9.42
C ASP A 347 0.06 -13.51 -10.63
N GLY A 348 1.00 -12.59 -10.74
CA GLY A 348 1.90 -12.43 -11.87
C GLY A 348 3.25 -13.03 -11.58
N GLY A 349 3.28 -14.32 -11.21
CA GLY A 349 4.52 -15.08 -11.02
C GLY A 349 5.48 -14.50 -9.98
N SER A 350 6.59 -15.19 -9.81
CA SER A 350 7.73 -14.67 -9.05
C SER A 350 8.26 -13.44 -9.82
N ALA A 351 8.37 -12.29 -9.15
CA ALA A 351 8.95 -11.04 -9.66
C ALA A 351 10.32 -11.26 -10.31
N THR A 352 11.03 -12.26 -9.80
CA THR A 352 12.20 -12.88 -10.41
C THR A 352 11.89 -14.35 -10.68
N SER A 353 12.33 -14.97 -11.77
CA SER A 353 12.25 -16.44 -11.93
C SER A 353 13.19 -17.22 -10.96
N GLY A 354 13.51 -16.62 -9.81
CA GLY A 354 14.69 -16.87 -9.01
C GLY A 354 14.44 -17.35 -7.57
N ASP A 355 15.49 -17.22 -6.76
CA ASP A 355 15.57 -17.63 -5.36
C ASP A 355 14.74 -16.72 -4.43
N LEU A 356 14.33 -17.21 -3.25
CA LEU A 356 13.56 -16.45 -2.24
C LEU A 356 14.17 -15.08 -1.96
N ILE A 357 15.50 -15.00 -1.86
CA ILE A 357 16.22 -13.76 -1.56
C ILE A 357 16.05 -12.75 -2.70
N SER A 358 16.18 -13.20 -3.95
CA SER A 358 16.01 -12.34 -5.12
C SER A 358 14.60 -11.79 -5.20
N GLU A 359 13.62 -12.64 -4.88
CA GLU A 359 12.22 -12.26 -4.85
C GLU A 359 11.91 -11.22 -3.75
N LEU A 360 12.36 -11.46 -2.51
CA LEU A 360 12.14 -10.54 -1.40
C LEU A 360 12.86 -9.20 -1.60
N SER A 361 14.10 -9.23 -2.08
CA SER A 361 14.88 -8.03 -2.39
C SER A 361 14.21 -7.21 -3.48
N GLU A 362 13.68 -7.88 -4.51
CA GLU A 362 12.97 -7.19 -5.59
C GLU A 362 11.66 -6.58 -5.11
N ILE A 363 10.86 -7.30 -4.30
CA ILE A 363 9.63 -6.75 -3.68
C ILE A 363 9.96 -5.52 -2.84
N ASP A 364 10.98 -5.58 -1.98
CA ASP A 364 11.37 -4.46 -1.13
C ASP A 364 11.86 -3.25 -1.94
N ARG A 365 12.69 -3.51 -2.95
CA ARG A 365 13.18 -2.48 -3.89
C ARG A 365 12.03 -1.77 -4.61
N ILE A 366 11.04 -2.52 -5.08
CA ILE A 366 9.88 -1.96 -5.79
C ILE A 366 9.01 -1.16 -4.85
N GLY A 367 8.72 -1.69 -3.65
CA GLY A 367 7.96 -0.98 -2.63
C GLY A 367 8.60 0.37 -2.32
N ALA A 368 9.90 0.38 -2.02
CA ALA A 368 10.66 1.59 -1.75
C ALA A 368 10.68 2.57 -2.95
N GLN A 369 10.80 2.06 -4.18
CA GLN A 369 10.77 2.91 -5.38
C GLN A 369 9.40 3.55 -5.63
N ILE A 370 8.32 2.81 -5.42
CA ILE A 370 6.95 3.34 -5.57
C ILE A 370 6.70 4.41 -4.51
N GLU A 371 7.08 4.16 -3.26
CA GLU A 371 6.95 5.13 -2.16
C GLU A 371 7.80 6.40 -2.40
N GLN A 372 8.98 6.25 -3.00
CA GLN A 372 9.82 7.39 -3.37
C GLN A 372 9.20 8.23 -4.50
N ILE A 373 8.61 7.59 -5.51
CA ILE A 373 8.03 8.28 -6.67
C ILE A 373 6.70 8.93 -6.30
N ALA A 374 5.84 8.19 -5.60
CA ALA A 374 4.51 8.60 -5.19
C ALA A 374 4.39 8.56 -3.66
N PRO A 375 4.85 9.60 -2.94
CA PRO A 375 4.77 9.65 -1.48
C PRO A 375 3.36 9.54 -0.92
N SER A 376 2.33 9.92 -1.69
CA SER A 376 0.92 9.76 -1.31
C SER A 376 0.46 8.30 -1.20
N LEU A 377 1.29 7.33 -1.62
CA LEU A 377 1.07 5.90 -1.40
C LEU A 377 1.73 5.40 -0.11
N ILE A 378 2.55 6.20 0.55
CA ILE A 378 3.12 5.87 1.85
C ILE A 378 1.97 5.83 2.87
N GLY A 379 1.86 4.73 3.61
CA GLY A 379 0.77 4.53 4.56
C GLY A 379 -0.52 3.96 3.96
N ASP A 380 -0.56 3.71 2.64
CA ASP A 380 -1.71 3.03 2.01
C ASP A 380 -1.87 1.61 2.58
N THR A 381 -2.91 1.41 3.38
CA THR A 381 -3.19 0.15 4.08
C THR A 381 -3.50 -1.00 3.14
N GLU A 382 -4.16 -0.75 2.00
CA GLU A 382 -4.41 -1.78 0.99
C GLU A 382 -3.11 -2.21 0.31
N LEU A 383 -2.27 -1.25 -0.09
CA LEU A 383 -1.00 -1.54 -0.73
C LEU A 383 -0.04 -2.25 0.24
N ALA A 384 0.00 -1.83 1.50
CA ALA A 384 0.76 -2.50 2.56
C ALA A 384 0.31 -3.95 2.76
N ALA A 385 -1.00 -4.21 2.81
CA ALA A 385 -1.56 -5.56 2.91
C ALA A 385 -1.17 -6.43 1.71
N VAL A 386 -1.12 -5.86 0.51
CA VAL A 386 -0.68 -6.57 -0.70
C VAL A 386 0.79 -6.95 -0.65
N TRP A 387 1.66 -6.03 -0.22
CA TRP A 387 3.07 -6.34 -0.03
C TRP A 387 3.27 -7.41 1.03
N GLN A 388 2.50 -7.33 2.12
CA GLN A 388 2.49 -8.34 3.15
C GLN A 388 2.11 -9.71 2.59
N GLU A 389 0.98 -9.82 1.88
CA GLU A 389 0.51 -11.07 1.30
C GLU A 389 1.53 -11.67 0.32
N ARG A 390 2.14 -10.83 -0.53
CA ARG A 390 3.20 -11.28 -1.45
C ARG A 390 4.39 -11.86 -0.71
N ILE A 391 4.93 -11.14 0.28
CA ILE A 391 6.05 -11.63 1.09
C ILE A 391 5.67 -12.96 1.76
N GLY A 392 4.49 -13.03 2.38
CA GLY A 392 3.99 -14.23 3.06
C GLY A 392 3.90 -15.46 2.15
N ARG A 393 3.52 -15.30 0.87
CA ARG A 393 3.47 -16.38 -0.12
C ARG A 393 4.84 -16.93 -0.49
N VAL A 394 5.86 -16.07 -0.55
CA VAL A 394 7.23 -16.47 -0.88
C VAL A 394 7.93 -17.04 0.37
N LEU A 395 7.61 -16.49 1.54
CA LEU A 395 8.17 -16.84 2.84
C LEU A 395 7.59 -18.16 3.41
N THR A 396 7.90 -19.27 2.76
CA THR A 396 7.51 -20.62 3.23
C THR A 396 8.68 -21.36 3.85
N SER A 397 8.40 -22.31 4.75
CA SER A 397 9.44 -23.17 5.33
C SER A 397 10.23 -23.92 4.25
N GLU A 398 9.57 -24.36 3.18
CA GLU A 398 10.21 -25.07 2.07
C GLU A 398 11.17 -24.16 1.29
N ASN A 399 10.73 -22.95 0.92
CA ASN A 399 11.59 -21.98 0.24
C ASN A 399 12.78 -21.60 1.13
N MET A 400 12.54 -21.39 2.43
CA MET A 400 13.59 -21.09 3.40
C MET A 400 14.61 -22.23 3.52
N GLN A 401 14.15 -23.48 3.64
CA GLN A 401 15.04 -24.66 3.65
C GLN A 401 15.89 -24.73 2.38
N ARG A 402 15.28 -24.54 1.20
CA ARG A 402 16.00 -24.54 -0.09
C ARG A 402 17.10 -23.48 -0.13
N VAL A 403 16.87 -22.32 0.47
CA VAL A 403 17.89 -21.26 0.58
C VAL A 403 18.97 -21.65 1.58
N LEU A 404 18.60 -22.05 2.80
CA LEU A 404 19.54 -22.38 3.87
C LEU A 404 20.51 -23.50 3.47
N VAL A 405 20.06 -24.49 2.70
CA VAL A 405 20.92 -25.59 2.20
C VAL A 405 22.01 -25.11 1.24
N ARG A 406 21.83 -23.99 0.55
CA ARG A 406 22.85 -23.43 -0.37
C ARG A 406 24.04 -22.86 0.40
N TYR A 407 23.82 -22.41 1.63
CA TYR A 407 24.85 -21.82 2.49
C TYR A 407 25.42 -22.90 3.42
N ARG A 408 26.55 -23.49 3.02
CA ARG A 408 27.18 -24.60 3.75
C ARG A 408 27.77 -24.16 5.08
N GLN A 409 28.28 -22.92 5.17
CA GLN A 409 28.90 -22.45 6.41
C GLN A 409 27.85 -21.93 7.39
N PRO A 410 27.92 -22.28 8.68
CA PRO A 410 26.96 -21.79 9.67
C PRO A 410 26.98 -20.25 9.82
N THR A 411 28.16 -19.63 9.73
CA THR A 411 28.32 -18.17 9.75
C THR A 411 27.59 -17.46 8.60
N GLU A 412 27.63 -18.05 7.40
CA GLU A 412 26.90 -17.55 6.23
C GLU A 412 25.39 -17.67 6.43
N ARG A 413 24.92 -18.79 6.99
CA ARG A 413 23.50 -18.99 7.34
C ARG A 413 23.01 -17.94 8.33
N LEU A 414 23.75 -17.68 9.41
CA LEU A 414 23.41 -16.64 10.39
C LEU A 414 23.37 -15.23 9.78
N SER A 415 24.35 -14.92 8.91
CA SER A 415 24.40 -13.63 8.22
C SER A 415 23.23 -13.46 7.25
N LEU A 416 22.89 -14.50 6.49
CA LEU A 416 21.73 -14.52 5.62
C LEU A 416 20.46 -14.26 6.42
N ILE A 417 20.22 -15.03 7.49
CA ILE A 417 19.01 -14.90 8.32
C ILE A 417 18.86 -13.46 8.82
N SER A 418 19.95 -12.87 9.31
CA SER A 418 19.95 -11.47 9.77
C SER A 418 19.55 -10.47 8.69
N SER A 419 19.92 -10.74 7.44
CA SER A 419 19.66 -9.85 6.29
C SER A 419 18.23 -9.91 5.78
N LEU A 420 17.46 -10.94 6.16
CA LEU A 420 16.07 -11.09 5.74
C LEU A 420 15.10 -10.23 6.57
N PHE A 421 15.39 -9.99 7.84
CA PHE A 421 14.51 -9.21 8.72
C PHE A 421 14.25 -7.77 8.24
N PRO A 422 15.24 -7.01 7.75
CA PRO A 422 14.99 -5.68 7.16
C PRO A 422 14.05 -5.70 5.94
N MET A 423 14.07 -6.79 5.16
CA MET A 423 13.20 -6.94 3.98
C MET A 423 11.74 -7.23 4.35
N MET A 424 11.46 -7.54 5.62
CA MET A 424 10.10 -7.78 6.11
C MET A 424 9.44 -6.44 6.44
N ARG A 425 8.52 -6.02 5.57
CA ARG A 425 7.83 -4.73 5.67
C ARG A 425 6.75 -4.65 6.76
N SER A 426 6.20 -5.79 7.18
CA SER A 426 5.18 -5.85 8.24
C SER A 426 5.62 -6.69 9.44
N LEU A 427 5.01 -6.43 10.60
CA LEU A 427 5.22 -7.23 11.80
C LEU A 427 4.83 -8.70 11.58
N GLU A 428 3.72 -8.94 10.89
CA GLU A 428 3.25 -10.29 10.59
C GLU A 428 4.26 -11.10 9.76
N ASN A 429 4.91 -10.48 8.78
CA ASN A 429 5.96 -11.11 8.01
C ASN A 429 7.21 -11.41 8.87
N ARG A 430 7.56 -10.52 9.80
CA ARG A 430 8.65 -10.76 10.75
C ARG A 430 8.31 -11.90 11.71
N ASP A 431 7.07 -12.01 12.15
CA ASP A 431 6.56 -13.10 12.99
C ASP A 431 6.56 -14.43 12.24
N GLN A 432 6.13 -14.42 10.98
CA GLN A 432 6.20 -15.60 10.11
C GLN A 432 7.66 -16.04 9.90
N LEU A 433 8.57 -15.11 9.61
CA LEU A 433 10.00 -15.40 9.48
C LEU A 433 10.55 -15.97 10.79
N GLY A 434 10.27 -15.35 11.92
CA GLY A 434 10.69 -15.81 13.25
C GLY A 434 10.23 -17.24 13.54
N ARG A 435 8.95 -17.55 13.30
CA ARG A 435 8.39 -18.91 13.48
C ARG A 435 9.07 -19.95 12.59
N ILE A 436 9.28 -19.62 11.31
CA ILE A 436 9.97 -20.50 10.36
C ILE A 436 11.40 -20.75 10.83
N LEU A 437 12.13 -19.72 11.25
CA LEU A 437 13.50 -19.85 11.71
C LEU A 437 13.60 -20.69 12.99
N ALA A 438 12.71 -20.49 13.95
CA ALA A 438 12.66 -21.29 15.18
C ALA A 438 12.46 -22.79 14.89
N GLN A 439 11.74 -23.13 13.81
CA GLN A 439 11.51 -24.52 13.39
C GLN A 439 12.68 -25.11 12.59
N LEU A 440 13.33 -24.30 11.74
CA LEU A 440 14.32 -24.78 10.78
C LEU A 440 15.76 -24.72 11.29
N VAL A 441 16.04 -23.83 12.24
CA VAL A 441 17.40 -23.51 12.66
C VAL A 441 17.63 -24.03 14.07
N SER A 442 18.34 -25.14 14.16
CA SER A 442 18.86 -25.66 15.42
C SER A 442 20.16 -24.97 15.79
N MET A 443 20.13 -24.12 16.82
CA MET A 443 21.32 -23.42 17.30
C MET A 443 22.39 -24.39 17.84
N ARG A 444 21.97 -25.53 18.40
CA ARG A 444 22.90 -26.59 18.83
C ARG A 444 23.63 -27.24 17.65
N ASP A 445 22.95 -27.46 16.52
CA ASP A 445 23.60 -27.99 15.32
C ASP A 445 24.59 -26.98 14.72
N ILE A 446 24.19 -25.70 14.64
CA ILE A 446 25.07 -24.60 14.23
C ILE A 446 26.31 -24.53 15.13
N SER A 447 26.12 -24.64 16.45
CA SER A 447 27.22 -24.67 17.42
C SER A 447 28.18 -25.82 17.14
N ARG A 448 27.66 -27.05 17.02
CA ARG A 448 28.47 -28.25 16.76
C ARG A 448 29.31 -28.12 15.48
N GLU A 449 28.72 -27.57 14.43
CA GLU A 449 29.42 -27.30 13.17
C GLU A 449 30.50 -26.21 13.31
N LEU A 450 30.30 -25.22 14.18
CA LEU A 450 31.28 -24.18 14.46
C LEU A 450 32.40 -24.67 15.41
N THR A 451 32.12 -25.63 16.30
CA THR A 451 33.08 -26.19 17.28
C THR A 451 33.81 -27.44 16.77
N THR A 452 33.78 -27.72 15.46
CA THR A 452 34.39 -28.95 14.89
C THR A 452 35.91 -28.96 15.03
N ASP A 453 36.55 -27.80 15.19
CA ASP A 453 37.97 -27.67 15.48
C ASP A 453 38.21 -27.53 17.00
N PRO A 454 38.74 -28.57 17.68
CA PRO A 454 39.00 -28.53 19.11
C PRO A 454 40.08 -27.50 19.51
N GLU A 455 40.93 -27.06 18.58
CA GLU A 455 41.91 -26.00 18.84
C GLU A 455 41.29 -24.60 18.80
N ARG A 456 40.10 -24.45 18.19
CA ARG A 456 39.42 -23.15 17.97
C ARG A 456 38.02 -23.11 18.58
N PHE A 457 37.88 -23.70 19.77
CA PHE A 457 36.60 -23.78 20.48
C PHE A 457 35.89 -22.43 20.73
N MET A 458 36.64 -21.32 20.84
CA MET A 458 36.09 -19.97 21.04
C MET A 458 35.74 -19.22 19.74
N ALA A 459 36.12 -19.73 18.58
CA ALA A 459 35.81 -19.13 17.27
C ALA A 459 34.30 -18.91 16.96
N PRO A 460 33.36 -19.73 17.48
CA PRO A 460 31.92 -19.52 17.28
C PRO A 460 31.34 -18.30 18.02
N VAL A 461 32.01 -17.82 19.08
CA VAL A 461 31.42 -16.82 19.99
C VAL A 461 31.15 -15.48 19.28
N PRO A 462 32.11 -14.86 18.56
CA PRO A 462 31.86 -13.59 17.89
C PRO A 462 30.70 -13.58 16.86
N PRO A 463 30.56 -14.57 15.95
CA PRO A 463 29.43 -14.58 15.01
C PRO A 463 28.08 -14.79 15.71
N LEU A 464 28.02 -15.62 16.76
CA LEU A 464 26.79 -15.84 17.53
C LEU A 464 26.38 -14.58 18.31
N LEU A 465 27.34 -13.87 18.94
CA LEU A 465 27.08 -12.61 19.63
C LEU A 465 26.54 -11.54 18.66
N LYS A 466 27.16 -11.40 17.48
CA LYS A 466 26.68 -10.46 16.45
C LYS A 466 25.28 -10.81 15.97
N PHE A 467 24.98 -12.09 15.80
CA PHE A 467 23.66 -12.56 15.40
C PHE A 467 22.60 -12.26 16.48
N HIS A 468 22.91 -12.58 17.74
CA HIS A 468 22.06 -12.29 18.90
C HIS A 468 21.72 -10.80 19.00
N GLN A 469 22.72 -9.91 18.89
CA GLN A 469 22.52 -8.47 18.96
C GLN A 469 21.63 -7.93 17.82
N ARG A 470 21.86 -8.41 16.58
CA ARG A 470 21.04 -8.01 15.43
C ARG A 470 19.59 -8.46 15.61
N LEU A 471 19.36 -9.72 15.98
CA LEU A 471 18.02 -10.24 16.21
C LEU A 471 17.28 -9.53 17.33
N ARG A 472 17.98 -9.18 18.41
CA ARG A 472 17.39 -8.44 19.53
C ARG A 472 16.82 -7.09 19.10
N GLY A 473 17.47 -6.43 18.13
CA GLY A 473 17.02 -5.15 17.58
C GLY A 473 15.74 -5.22 16.75
N TYR A 474 15.34 -6.41 16.28
CA TYR A 474 14.10 -6.56 15.50
C TYR A 474 12.89 -6.84 16.39
N GLN A 475 11.73 -6.33 15.95
CA GLN A 475 10.43 -6.61 16.55
C GLN A 475 9.77 -7.77 15.81
N PHE A 476 9.46 -8.83 16.55
CA PHE A 476 8.68 -10.00 16.12
C PHE A 476 8.22 -10.81 17.35
N ALA A 477 7.38 -11.82 17.13
CA ALA A 477 6.72 -12.64 18.15
C ALA A 477 7.68 -13.07 19.26
N ALA A 478 7.33 -12.70 20.50
CA ALA A 478 8.16 -12.93 21.69
C ALA A 478 8.57 -14.39 21.84
N GLU A 479 7.63 -15.33 21.67
CA GLU A 479 7.91 -16.77 21.76
C GLU A 479 8.99 -17.23 20.78
N SER A 480 8.91 -16.81 19.51
CA SER A 480 9.91 -17.17 18.50
C SER A 480 11.24 -16.48 18.75
N LYS A 481 11.19 -15.23 19.23
CA LYS A 481 12.38 -14.46 19.59
C LYS A 481 13.12 -15.08 20.76
N ASP A 482 12.41 -15.44 21.81
CA ASP A 482 12.94 -16.06 23.02
C ASP A 482 13.48 -17.47 22.72
N ALA A 483 12.81 -18.25 21.86
CA ALA A 483 13.32 -19.55 21.43
C ALA A 483 14.66 -19.44 20.70
N ILE A 484 14.79 -18.48 19.77
CA ILE A 484 16.02 -18.28 18.99
C ILE A 484 17.13 -17.69 19.88
N LEU A 485 16.84 -16.62 20.62
CA LEU A 485 17.81 -15.96 21.49
C LEU A 485 18.26 -16.86 22.64
N GLY A 486 17.33 -17.60 23.26
CA GLY A 486 17.62 -18.58 24.31
C GLY A 486 18.47 -19.74 23.79
N GLY A 487 18.23 -20.23 22.57
CA GLY A 487 19.09 -21.23 21.96
C GLY A 487 20.52 -20.74 21.68
N ILE A 488 20.68 -19.45 21.35
CA ILE A 488 22.02 -18.84 21.21
C ILE A 488 22.69 -18.68 22.57
N ASP A 489 21.96 -18.22 23.58
CA ASP A 489 22.45 -18.04 24.94
C ASP A 489 22.88 -19.36 25.58
N GLU A 490 22.10 -20.44 25.41
CA GLU A 490 22.45 -21.79 25.89
C GLU A 490 23.78 -22.27 25.28
N VAL A 491 23.93 -22.11 23.96
CA VAL A 491 25.16 -22.48 23.25
C VAL A 491 26.36 -21.67 23.74
N ILE A 492 26.19 -20.36 23.90
CA ILE A 492 27.27 -19.50 24.37
C ILE A 492 27.62 -19.84 25.83
N SER A 493 26.62 -20.13 26.66
CA SER A 493 26.83 -20.56 28.05
C SER A 493 27.67 -21.82 28.11
N GLU A 494 27.34 -22.85 27.32
CA GLU A 494 28.12 -24.10 27.24
C GLU A 494 29.58 -23.84 26.80
N ILE A 495 29.80 -22.91 25.88
CA ILE A 495 31.14 -22.52 25.44
C ILE A 495 31.90 -21.78 26.55
N VAL A 496 31.23 -20.87 27.25
CA VAL A 496 31.81 -20.12 28.37
C VAL A 496 32.16 -21.07 29.51
N GLU A 497 31.24 -21.92 29.96
CA GLU A 497 31.45 -22.92 31.01
C GLU A 497 32.67 -23.79 30.70
N ARG A 498 32.72 -24.38 29.50
CA ARG A 498 33.87 -25.22 29.10
C ARG A 498 35.19 -24.45 29.01
N GLN A 499 35.16 -23.16 28.69
CA GLN A 499 36.36 -22.33 28.68
C GLN A 499 36.81 -22.00 30.10
N MET A 500 35.87 -21.77 31.02
CA MET A 500 36.15 -21.55 32.44
C MET A 500 36.59 -22.84 33.15
N ASP A 501 36.06 -24.02 32.77
CA ASP A 501 36.51 -25.33 33.28
C ASP A 501 38.00 -25.63 32.98
N LYS A 502 38.59 -24.96 31.98
CA LYS A 502 40.03 -25.05 31.69
C LYS A 502 40.89 -24.24 32.66
N GLN A 503 40.28 -23.41 33.49
CA GLN A 503 40.95 -22.67 34.55
C GLN A 503 41.39 -23.67 35.64
N ARG A 504 42.64 -24.11 35.55
CA ARG A 504 43.21 -25.14 36.44
C ARG A 504 43.66 -24.58 37.78
N GLU A 505 43.90 -23.28 37.86
CA GLU A 505 44.41 -22.58 39.04
C GLU A 505 43.53 -21.34 39.32
N PRO A 506 43.23 -21.04 40.60
CA PRO A 506 42.35 -19.92 40.96
C PRO A 506 42.87 -18.55 40.51
N ASP A 507 44.18 -18.39 40.32
CA ASP A 507 44.80 -17.12 39.89
C ASP A 507 45.05 -17.04 38.37
N ASP A 508 44.72 -18.07 37.58
CA ASP A 508 44.92 -18.04 36.13
C ASP A 508 43.78 -17.34 35.40
N HIS A 509 43.88 -16.03 35.24
CA HIS A 509 42.87 -15.20 34.56
C HIS A 509 42.90 -15.26 33.03
N ARG A 510 43.84 -16.00 32.41
CA ARG A 510 44.00 -16.03 30.95
C ARG A 510 42.73 -16.46 30.19
N PRO A 511 42.00 -17.51 30.62
CA PRO A 511 40.78 -17.94 29.93
C PRO A 511 39.70 -16.85 29.90
N LEU A 512 39.52 -16.13 31.02
CA LEU A 512 38.58 -15.02 31.14
C LEU A 512 39.00 -13.83 30.26
N ILE A 513 40.28 -13.48 30.25
CA ILE A 513 40.81 -12.40 29.40
C ILE A 513 40.58 -12.69 27.91
N GLU A 514 40.81 -13.94 27.48
CA GLU A 514 40.53 -14.36 26.09
C GLU A 514 39.04 -14.27 25.74
N LEU A 515 38.16 -14.68 26.66
CA LEU A 515 36.72 -14.55 26.51
C LEU A 515 36.29 -13.08 26.41
N LEU A 516 36.78 -12.22 27.31
CA LEU A 516 36.46 -10.79 27.33
C LEU A 516 36.87 -10.08 26.03
N LYS A 517 38.00 -10.46 25.41
CA LYS A 517 38.39 -9.93 24.09
C LYS A 517 37.36 -10.18 23.00
N LEU A 518 36.64 -11.29 23.07
CA LEU A 518 35.59 -11.65 22.13
C LEU A 518 34.22 -11.09 22.53
N TRP A 519 33.98 -10.91 23.83
CA TRP A 519 32.73 -10.44 24.41
C TRP A 519 32.53 -8.93 24.34
N LEU A 520 33.58 -8.16 24.65
CA LEU A 520 33.52 -6.69 24.76
C LEU A 520 33.03 -5.98 23.48
N PRO A 521 33.36 -6.43 22.24
CA PRO A 521 32.81 -5.83 21.04
C PRO A 521 31.29 -5.97 20.89
N ALA A 522 30.69 -7.00 21.51
CA ALA A 522 29.29 -7.36 21.33
C ALA A 522 28.70 -8.08 22.56
N PRO A 523 28.56 -7.41 23.72
CA PRO A 523 28.08 -8.06 24.94
C PRO A 523 26.60 -8.46 24.85
N ILE A 524 26.25 -9.57 25.50
CA ILE A 524 24.86 -9.96 25.78
C ILE A 524 24.43 -9.25 27.07
N SER A 525 23.23 -8.68 27.08
CA SER A 525 22.71 -7.94 28.25
C SER A 525 21.69 -8.70 29.10
N ALA A 526 21.37 -9.95 28.77
CA ALA A 526 20.54 -10.83 29.60
C ALA A 526 20.73 -12.31 29.16
N GLY A 527 20.65 -13.25 30.10
CA GLY A 527 20.78 -14.70 29.81
C GLY A 527 21.81 -15.39 30.71
N GLY A 528 21.85 -16.72 30.67
CA GLY A 528 22.78 -17.54 31.45
C GLY A 528 24.25 -17.23 31.12
N ALA A 529 24.56 -16.96 29.84
CA ALA A 529 25.93 -16.65 29.46
C ALA A 529 26.39 -15.32 30.04
N GLN A 530 25.48 -14.34 30.14
CA GLN A 530 25.74 -13.05 30.77
C GLN A 530 25.96 -13.21 32.27
N GLU A 531 25.15 -14.02 32.96
CA GLU A 531 25.31 -14.30 34.39
C GLU A 531 26.64 -14.99 34.71
N LEU A 532 27.03 -15.98 33.90
CA LEU A 532 28.32 -16.68 34.04
C LEU A 532 29.50 -15.71 33.86
N VAL A 533 29.51 -14.93 32.79
CA VAL A 533 30.57 -13.93 32.56
C VAL A 533 30.59 -12.89 33.67
N ARG A 534 29.42 -12.47 34.17
CA ARG A 534 29.32 -11.52 35.28
C ARG A 534 29.91 -12.09 36.57
N ALA A 535 29.59 -13.33 36.92
CA ALA A 535 30.10 -13.98 38.12
C ALA A 535 31.63 -14.12 38.09
N GLN A 536 32.17 -14.61 36.97
CA GLN A 536 33.61 -14.75 36.77
C GLN A 536 34.34 -13.41 36.78
N LEU A 537 33.74 -12.37 36.17
CA LEU A 537 34.30 -11.03 36.18
C LEU A 537 34.27 -10.38 37.56
N ALA A 538 33.21 -10.60 38.36
CA ALA A 538 33.12 -10.10 39.73
C ALA A 538 34.22 -10.69 40.63
N GLU A 539 34.53 -11.98 40.47
CA GLU A 539 35.63 -12.63 41.18
C GLU A 539 37.00 -12.11 40.71
N ALA A 540 37.22 -12.02 39.39
CA ALA A 540 38.51 -11.61 38.84
C ALA A 540 38.88 -10.14 39.16
N ILE A 541 37.90 -9.24 39.28
CA ILE A 541 38.13 -7.82 39.59
C ILE A 541 38.65 -7.61 41.01
N GLN A 542 38.40 -8.55 41.92
CA GLN A 542 38.94 -8.51 43.28
C GLN A 542 40.45 -8.81 43.31
N ASN A 543 41.01 -9.36 42.24
CA ASN A 543 42.43 -9.67 42.12
C ASN A 543 43.18 -8.58 41.32
N PRO A 544 44.11 -7.82 41.91
CA PRO A 544 44.87 -6.77 41.22
C PRO A 544 45.67 -7.27 40.00
N GLU A 545 46.09 -8.55 40.00
CA GLU A 545 46.87 -9.13 38.89
C GLU A 545 46.05 -9.33 37.61
N PHE A 546 44.71 -9.40 37.74
CA PHE A 546 43.80 -9.48 36.60
C PHE A 546 43.97 -8.28 35.66
N PHE A 547 43.95 -7.06 36.19
CA PHE A 547 44.05 -5.84 35.37
C PHE A 547 45.41 -5.74 34.67
N ASN A 548 46.48 -6.05 35.38
CA ASN A 548 47.83 -6.07 34.81
C ASN A 548 47.91 -7.05 33.63
N SER A 549 47.35 -8.25 33.81
CA SER A 549 47.28 -9.28 32.77
C SER A 549 46.37 -8.89 31.62
N PHE A 550 45.19 -8.29 31.91
CA PHE A 550 44.22 -7.85 30.91
C PHE A 550 44.81 -6.76 30.00
N TRP A 551 45.42 -5.71 30.56
CA TRP A 551 46.02 -4.64 29.77
C TRP A 551 47.27 -5.09 29.00
N ALA A 552 48.11 -5.93 29.61
CA ALA A 552 49.29 -6.50 28.95
C ALA A 552 48.91 -7.37 27.73
N SER A 553 47.69 -7.91 27.71
CA SER A 553 47.20 -8.75 26.62
C SER A 553 46.91 -7.99 25.32
N PHE A 554 46.92 -6.65 25.31
CA PHE A 554 46.68 -5.81 24.14
C PHE A 554 47.95 -5.06 23.70
N LYS A 555 48.37 -5.29 22.45
CA LYS A 555 49.66 -4.79 21.91
C LYS A 555 49.67 -3.28 21.61
N SER A 556 48.53 -2.69 21.27
CA SER A 556 48.42 -1.28 20.84
C SER A 556 47.75 -0.42 21.92
N GLU A 557 48.29 0.78 22.16
CA GLU A 557 47.76 1.76 23.10
C GLU A 557 46.31 2.17 22.76
N ARG A 558 46.02 2.43 21.48
CA ARG A 558 44.67 2.73 21.01
C ARG A 558 43.66 1.60 21.28
N VAL A 559 44.09 0.35 21.15
CA VAL A 559 43.23 -0.82 21.43
C VAL A 559 43.03 -0.99 22.94
N ARG A 560 44.04 -0.68 23.76
CA ARG A 560 43.90 -0.66 25.22
C ARG A 560 42.87 0.38 25.67
N GLU A 561 42.92 1.59 25.14
CA GLU A 561 41.93 2.65 25.46
C GLU A 561 40.50 2.22 25.09
N GLN A 562 40.32 1.65 23.89
CA GLN A 562 39.01 1.14 23.47
C GLN A 562 38.51 -0.02 24.35
N ALA A 563 39.39 -0.96 24.67
CA ALA A 563 39.07 -2.07 25.58
C ALA A 563 38.77 -1.57 27.00
N SER A 564 39.44 -0.50 27.44
CA SER A 564 39.21 0.14 28.74
C SER A 564 37.83 0.77 28.83
N HIS A 565 37.45 1.58 27.84
CA HIS A 565 36.10 2.14 27.77
C HIS A 565 35.02 1.06 27.62
N ALA A 566 35.27 0.01 26.84
CA ALA A 566 34.33 -1.10 26.70
C ALA A 566 34.16 -1.88 28.01
N LEU A 567 35.26 -2.13 28.74
CA LEU A 567 35.23 -2.80 30.04
C LEU A 567 34.50 -1.93 31.06
N GLU A 568 34.80 -0.63 31.15
CA GLU A 568 34.09 0.30 32.06
C GLU A 568 32.58 0.33 31.81
N ARG A 569 32.16 0.30 30.53
CA ARG A 569 30.74 0.19 30.17
C ARG A 569 30.16 -1.14 30.62
N LEU A 570 30.83 -2.27 30.34
CA LEU A 570 30.39 -3.59 30.76
C LEU A 570 30.23 -3.70 32.28
N LEU A 571 31.17 -3.12 33.04
CA LEU A 571 31.10 -3.09 34.50
C LEU A 571 29.95 -2.23 35.03
N ALA A 572 29.65 -1.13 34.34
CA ALA A 572 28.47 -0.34 34.66
C ALA A 572 27.18 -1.12 34.39
N ASP A 573 27.08 -1.76 33.23
CA ASP A 573 25.92 -2.56 32.82
C ASP A 573 25.71 -3.76 33.76
N TYR A 574 26.79 -4.38 34.24
CA TYR A 574 26.76 -5.50 35.19
C TYR A 574 26.68 -5.06 36.65
N GLN A 575 26.62 -3.75 36.93
CA GLN A 575 26.58 -3.18 38.28
C GLN A 575 27.80 -3.53 39.15
N LEU A 576 28.96 -3.80 38.54
CA LEU A 576 30.24 -4.12 39.20
C LEU A 576 31.13 -2.87 39.38
N LYS A 577 30.64 -1.68 39.00
CA LYS A 577 31.42 -0.44 38.98
C LYS A 577 31.92 -0.02 40.37
N THR A 578 31.15 -0.27 41.42
CA THR A 578 31.51 0.08 42.80
C THR A 578 32.63 -0.82 43.35
N GLU A 579 32.57 -2.11 43.03
CA GLU A 579 33.60 -3.10 43.38
C GLU A 579 34.91 -2.78 42.66
N TRP A 580 34.82 -2.40 41.37
CA TRP A 580 35.95 -1.93 40.58
C TRP A 580 36.61 -0.66 41.13
N GLN A 581 35.83 0.33 41.57
CA GLN A 581 36.37 1.57 42.14
C GLN A 581 37.11 1.33 43.47
N THR A 582 36.63 0.36 44.26
CA THR A 582 37.27 -0.03 45.52
C THR A 582 38.58 -0.76 45.27
N ALA A 583 38.60 -1.76 44.38
CA ALA A 583 39.79 -2.54 44.03
C ALA A 583 40.89 -1.75 43.29
N ARG A 584 40.55 -0.59 42.69
CA ARG A 584 41.52 0.30 42.03
C ARG A 584 42.15 1.32 42.99
N ALA A 585 41.54 1.54 44.15
CA ALA A 585 42.02 2.48 45.17
C ALA A 585 43.01 1.83 46.15
N GLU A 586 42.99 0.50 46.25
CA GLU A 586 43.97 -0.37 46.92
C GLU A 586 45.13 -0.70 45.98
#